data_AF-A0A2E8EAT0-F1
#
_entry.id   AF-A0A2E8EAT0-F1
#
_cell.length_a   1.000
_cell.length_b   1.000
_cell.length_c   1.000
_cell.angle_alpha   90.00
_cell.angle_beta   90.00
_cell.angle_gamma   90.00
#
_symmetry.space_group_name_H-M   'P 1'
#
loop_
_entity.id
_entity.type
_entity.pdbx_description
1 polymer ?
#
loop_
_entity_poly.entity_id
_entity_poly.type
_entity_poly.pdbx_seq_one_letter_code
_entity_poly.pdbx_strand_id
1 'polypeptide(L)'
;MCVDAAPLLPEGTILHVVGYMDTTPGNRNVADPRNWGGGGRRSVANMFIDLGEGIALTDEQFELEMGRRRLRLNLTANDVVIGCPLCQVRFPSQDGLTASP
;
A
#
# COMPACT_ATOMS: atom_id res chain seq x y z
N MET A 1 4.12 -14.59 -4.28
CA MET A 1 3.51 -13.44 -3.57
C MET A 1 4.60 -12.40 -3.38
N CYS A 2 4.44 -11.18 -3.91
CA CYS A 2 5.49 -10.14 -3.89
C CYS A 2 5.59 -9.45 -2.52
N VAL A 3 6.02 -10.19 -1.49
CA VAL A 3 6.22 -9.67 -0.13
C VAL A 3 7.24 -8.52 -0.12
N ASP A 4 8.17 -8.52 -1.07
CA ASP A 4 9.24 -7.54 -1.19
C ASP A 4 8.78 -6.13 -1.61
N ALA A 5 7.62 -6.02 -2.27
CA ALA A 5 7.07 -4.77 -2.76
C ALA A 5 5.84 -4.28 -1.96
N ALA A 6 5.23 -5.16 -1.16
CA ALA A 6 4.07 -4.81 -0.35
C ALA A 6 4.43 -3.76 0.71
N PRO A 7 3.59 -2.74 0.94
CA PRO A 7 3.84 -1.73 1.96
C PRO A 7 3.78 -2.35 3.35
N LEU A 8 4.62 -1.85 4.26
CA LEU A 8 4.61 -2.24 5.68
C LEU A 8 3.87 -1.15 6.44
N LEU A 9 2.67 -1.50 6.93
CA LEU A 9 1.77 -0.57 7.57
C LEU A 9 1.79 -0.81 9.10
N PRO A 10 2.25 0.16 9.91
CA PRO A 10 2.21 0.02 11.37
C PRO A 10 0.78 0.08 11.92
N GLU A 11 0.62 -0.26 13.19
CA GLU A 11 -0.64 -0.09 13.91
C GLU A 11 -1.15 1.37 13.79
N GLY A 12 -2.47 1.50 13.64
CA GLY A 12 -3.13 2.81 13.53
C GLY A 12 -3.06 3.45 12.14
N THR A 13 -2.50 2.76 11.14
CA THR A 13 -2.50 3.24 9.74
C THR A 13 -3.92 3.37 9.19
N ILE A 14 -4.25 4.53 8.64
CA ILE A 14 -5.51 4.77 7.93
C ILE A 14 -5.28 4.64 6.43
N LEU A 15 -5.92 3.65 5.81
CA LEU A 15 -5.94 3.52 4.36
C LEU A 15 -7.05 4.41 3.78
N HIS A 16 -6.66 5.44 3.03
CA HIS A 16 -7.58 6.31 2.32
C HIS A 16 -7.48 6.04 0.82
N VAL A 17 -8.53 5.46 0.23
CA VAL A 17 -8.58 5.12 -1.19
C VAL A 17 -9.53 6.08 -1.89
N VAL A 18 -9.04 6.77 -2.92
CA VAL A 18 -9.84 7.73 -3.70
C VAL A 18 -9.94 7.24 -5.13
N GLY A 19 -11.16 7.10 -5.63
CA GLY A 19 -11.46 6.73 -7.00
C GLY A 19 -12.02 7.93 -7.76
N TYR A 20 -11.53 8.13 -8.99
CA TYR A 20 -12.08 9.11 -9.92
C TYR A 20 -12.61 8.37 -11.15
N MET A 21 -13.80 8.75 -11.60
CA MET A 21 -14.41 8.23 -12.81
C MET A 21 -14.66 9.39 -13.76
N ASP A 22 -14.09 9.32 -14.96
CA ASP A 22 -14.38 10.27 -16.02
C ASP A 22 -15.74 9.96 -16.64
N THR A 23 -16.69 10.89 -16.51
CA THR A 23 -18.04 10.79 -17.09
C THR A 23 -18.23 11.66 -18.33
N THR A 24 -17.15 12.21 -18.89
CA THR A 24 -17.24 13.01 -20.12
C THR A 24 -17.68 12.18 -21.32
N PRO A 25 -18.28 12.79 -22.36
CA PRO A 25 -18.70 12.08 -23.56
C PRO A 25 -17.59 11.38 -24.36
N GLY A 26 -16.32 11.69 -24.07
CA GLY A 26 -15.17 11.04 -24.69
C GLY A 26 -14.86 9.65 -24.12
N ASN A 27 -15.38 9.29 -22.95
CA ASN A 27 -15.09 8.01 -22.32
C ASN A 27 -16.00 6.89 -22.86
N ARG A 28 -15.46 6.05 -23.75
CA ARG A 28 -16.18 4.89 -24.32
C ARG A 28 -16.64 3.86 -23.30
N ASN A 29 -16.07 3.87 -22.10
CA ASN A 29 -16.42 2.90 -21.04
C ASN A 29 -17.72 3.30 -20.32
N VAL A 30 -18.20 4.53 -20.53
CA VAL A 30 -19.47 5.01 -19.98
C VAL A 30 -20.56 4.78 -21.02
N ALA A 31 -21.55 3.95 -20.68
CA ALA A 31 -22.62 3.56 -21.60
C ALA A 31 -23.49 4.74 -22.06
N ASP A 32 -23.83 5.67 -21.16
CA ASP A 32 -24.48 6.94 -21.51
C ASP A 32 -24.02 8.06 -20.56
N PRO A 33 -23.15 8.98 -21.01
CA PRO A 33 -22.60 10.05 -20.18
C PRO A 33 -23.63 11.11 -19.76
N ARG A 34 -24.82 11.12 -20.38
CA ARG A 34 -25.91 12.04 -20.02
C ARG A 34 -26.67 11.57 -18.78
N ASN A 35 -26.58 10.28 -18.48
CA ASN A 35 -27.22 9.70 -17.31
C ASN A 35 -26.28 9.76 -16.12
N TRP A 36 -26.82 10.09 -14.94
CA TRP A 36 -26.04 10.04 -13.70
C TRP A 36 -25.64 8.59 -13.39
N GLY A 37 -24.33 8.31 -13.46
CA GLY A 37 -23.75 7.01 -13.13
C GLY A 37 -23.31 6.96 -11.66
N GLY A 38 -24.17 6.46 -10.78
CA GLY A 38 -23.85 6.25 -9.37
C GLY A 38 -23.16 4.90 -9.08
N GLY A 39 -22.77 4.72 -7.82
CA GLY A 39 -22.31 3.42 -7.31
C GLY A 39 -23.44 2.40 -7.25
N GLY A 40 -23.23 1.17 -7.73
CA GLY A 40 -24.25 0.13 -7.66
C GLY A 40 -23.85 -1.21 -8.26
N ARG A 41 -24.76 -2.19 -8.15
CA ARG A 41 -24.53 -3.60 -8.58
C ARG A 41 -25.15 -3.93 -9.95
N ARG A 42 -25.74 -2.94 -10.63
CA ARG A 42 -26.35 -3.10 -11.95
C ARG A 42 -25.27 -2.95 -13.02
N SER A 43 -25.47 -3.55 -14.19
CA SER A 43 -24.53 -3.46 -15.32
C SER A 43 -24.29 -2.05 -15.85
N VAL A 44 -25.21 -1.11 -15.56
CA VAL A 44 -25.12 0.31 -15.93
C VAL A 44 -24.63 1.20 -14.77
N ALA A 45 -24.30 0.61 -13.62
CA ALA A 45 -23.78 1.32 -12.45
C ALA A 45 -22.29 1.04 -12.25
N ASN A 46 -21.61 1.91 -11.50
CA ASN A 46 -20.17 1.81 -11.30
C ASN A 46 -19.83 1.15 -9.95
N MET A 47 -18.63 0.57 -9.86
CA MET A 47 -18.08 0.03 -8.62
C MET A 47 -16.66 0.56 -8.44
N PHE A 48 -16.35 1.01 -7.23
CA PHE A 48 -14.99 1.31 -6.80
C PHE A 48 -14.69 0.39 -5.62
N ILE A 49 -13.77 -0.56 -5.83
CA ILE A 49 -13.50 -1.63 -4.87
C ILE A 49 -11.98 -1.76 -4.77
N ASP A 50 -11.48 -1.69 -3.55
CA ASP A 50 -10.14 -2.16 -3.21
C ASP A 50 -10.26 -3.60 -2.67
N LEU A 51 -9.54 -4.53 -3.30
CA LEU A 51 -9.46 -5.94 -2.89
C LEU A 51 -8.05 -6.22 -2.38
N GLY A 52 -7.63 -5.45 -1.37
CA GLY A 52 -6.31 -5.59 -0.76
C GLY A 52 -6.18 -6.90 0.02
N GLU A 53 -5.18 -7.70 -0.31
CA GLU A 53 -4.75 -8.83 0.50
C GLU A 53 -3.70 -8.36 1.52
N GLY A 54 -3.95 -8.65 2.80
CA GLY A 54 -3.07 -8.27 3.91
C GLY A 54 -2.69 -9.47 4.75
N ILE A 55 -1.50 -9.40 5.36
CA ILE A 55 -1.03 -10.38 6.35
C ILE A 55 -0.75 -9.60 7.64
N ALA A 56 -1.32 -10.08 8.75
CA ALA A 56 -1.03 -9.52 10.06
C ALA A 56 0.36 -10.00 10.53
N LEU A 57 1.17 -9.07 11.01
CA LEU A 57 2.48 -9.31 11.61
C LEU A 57 2.42 -8.95 13.09
N THR A 58 3.22 -9.62 13.91
CA THR A 58 3.53 -9.13 15.26
C THR A 58 4.50 -7.95 15.18
N ASP A 59 4.62 -7.17 16.26
CA ASP A 59 5.56 -6.04 16.31
C ASP A 59 7.00 -6.47 16.00
N GLU A 60 7.47 -7.56 16.60
CA GLU A 60 8.80 -8.12 16.33
C GLU A 60 8.99 -8.52 14.86
N GLN A 61 7.97 -9.13 14.24
CA GLN A 61 8.02 -9.52 12.84
C GLN A 61 8.02 -8.30 11.91
N PHE A 62 7.22 -7.28 12.25
CA PHE A 62 7.17 -6.02 11.54
C PHE A 62 8.54 -5.33 11.56
N GLU A 63 9.11 -5.17 12.75
CA GLU A 63 10.42 -4.53 12.93
C GLU A 63 11.54 -5.31 12.21
N LEU A 64 11.49 -6.65 12.22
CA LEU A 64 12.41 -7.48 11.46
C LEU A 64 12.31 -7.25 9.94
N GLU A 65 11.09 -7.23 9.40
CA GLU A 65 10.84 -7.00 7.97
C GLU A 65 11.28 -5.60 7.53
N MET A 66 11.13 -4.60 8.40
CA MET A 66 11.63 -3.25 8.17
C MET A 66 13.17 -3.22 8.04
N GLY A 67 13.86 -3.96 8.91
CA GLY A 67 15.32 -4.09 8.87
C GLY A 67 15.79 -4.82 7.60
N ARG A 68 15.13 -5.93 7.27
CA ARG A 68 15.37 -6.67 6.03
C ARG A 68 15.18 -5.79 4.79
N ARG A 69 14.14 -4.96 4.78
CA ARG A 69 13.85 -4.03 3.67
C ARG A 69 14.94 -2.97 3.52
N ARG A 70 15.44 -2.42 4.63
CA ARG A 70 16.53 -1.44 4.62
C ARG A 70 17.80 -2.01 3.99
N LEU A 71 18.20 -3.21 4.42
CA LEU A 71 19.40 -3.88 3.91
C LEU A 71 19.25 -4.21 2.42
N ARG A 72 18.10 -4.76 2.03
CA ARG A 72 17.82 -5.17 0.64
C ARG A 72 17.84 -3.99 -0.33
N LEU A 73 17.25 -2.86 0.07
CA LEU A 73 17.20 -1.65 -0.75
C LEU A 73 18.44 -0.75 -0.57
N ASN A 74 19.40 -1.17 0.27
CA ASN A 74 20.60 -0.41 0.61
C ASN A 74 20.31 1.06 0.95
N LEU A 75 19.27 1.28 1.77
CA LEU A 75 18.80 2.63 2.07
C LEU A 75 19.80 3.36 2.96
N THR A 76 20.14 4.57 2.56
CA THR A 76 20.87 5.55 3.34
C THR A 76 19.91 6.43 4.12
N ALA A 77 20.40 7.21 5.10
CA ALA A 77 19.56 8.04 5.96
C ALA A 77 18.68 9.08 5.22
N ASN A 78 19.03 9.39 3.96
CA ASN A 78 18.32 10.38 3.15
C ASN A 78 17.29 9.77 2.19
N ASP A 79 17.18 8.43 2.13
CA ASP A 79 16.30 7.77 1.18
C ASP A 79 14.87 7.67 1.72
N VAL A 80 13.89 7.94 0.86
CA VAL A 80 12.46 7.85 1.18
C VAL A 80 11.85 6.72 0.37
N VAL A 81 11.20 5.78 1.06
CA VAL A 81 10.53 4.64 0.42
C VAL A 81 9.03 4.83 0.48
N ILE A 82 8.40 4.93 -0.69
CA ILE A 82 6.94 4.98 -0.82
C ILE A 82 6.36 3.67 -0.27
N GLY A 83 5.38 3.79 0.64
CA GLY A 83 4.77 2.62 1.29
C GLY A 83 5.56 2.03 2.47
N CYS A 84 6.65 2.68 2.89
CA CYS A 84 7.40 2.30 4.08
C CYS A 84 7.94 3.54 4.80
N PRO A 85 7.08 4.35 5.43
CA PRO A 85 7.50 5.63 6.04
C PRO A 85 8.48 5.44 7.20
N LEU A 86 8.45 4.28 7.86
CA LEU A 86 9.33 3.95 8.99
C LEU A 86 10.61 3.21 8.57
N CYS A 87 10.86 3.01 7.27
CA CYS A 87 11.99 2.19 6.77
C CYS A 87 13.36 2.70 7.22
N GLN A 88 13.47 3.94 7.71
CA GLN A 88 14.70 4.54 8.24
C GLN A 88 14.84 4.47 9.77
N VAL A 89 13.77 4.15 10.49
CA VAL A 89 13.77 4.06 11.96
C VAL A 89 14.42 2.76 12.40
N ARG A 90 15.45 2.83 13.26
CA ARG A 90 16.01 1.62 13.90
C ARG A 90 15.13 1.22 15.07
N PHE A 91 14.79 -0.06 15.15
CA PHE A 91 13.96 -0.61 16.22
C PHE A 91 14.79 -1.50 17.15
N PRO A 92 14.44 -1.60 18.45
CA PRO A 92 15.20 -2.40 19.42
C PRO A 92 15.30 -3.89 19.06
N SER A 93 14.28 -4.48 18.41
CA SER A 93 14.34 -5.89 17.98
C SER A 93 15.39 -6.15 16.89
N GLN A 94 15.91 -5.10 16.24
CA GLN A 94 16.92 -5.19 15.19
C GLN A 94 18.35 -5.24 15.73
N ASP A 95 18.56 -4.99 17.02
CA ASP A 95 19.89 -4.90 17.63
C ASP A 95 20.68 -6.23 17.50
N GLY A 96 19.99 -7.36 17.36
CA GLY A 96 20.57 -8.68 17.09
C GLY A 96 20.88 -9.00 15.62
N LEU A 97 20.43 -8.20 14.64
CA LEU A 97 20.75 -8.38 13.21
C LEU A 97 22.05 -7.69 12.78
N THR A 98 22.71 -6.97 13.68
CA THR A 98 23.94 -6.23 13.38
C THR A 98 25.20 -7.11 13.30
N ALA A 99 25.07 -8.44 13.36
CA ALA A 99 26.18 -9.37 13.26
C ALA A 99 25.90 -10.52 12.28
N SER A 100 26.06 -10.24 10.99
CA SER A 100 26.67 -11.22 10.08
C SER A 100 27.45 -10.45 9.00
N PRO A 101 28.70 -10.84 8.72
CA PRO A 101 29.57 -10.18 7.77
C PRO A 101 29.07 -10.25 6.33
#